data_AF-A0A661BKD6-F1
#
_entry.id   AF-A0A661BKD6-F1
#
_cell.length_a   1.000
_cell.length_b   1.000
_cell.length_c   1.000
_cell.angle_alpha   90.00
_cell.angle_beta   90.00
_cell.angle_gamma   90.00
#
_symmetry.space_group_name_H-M   'P 1'
#
loop_
_entity.id
_entity.type
_entity.pdbx_description
1 polymer ?
#
loop_
_entity_poly.entity_id
_entity_poly.type
_entity_poly.pdbx_seq_one_letter_code
_entity_poly.pdbx_strand_id
1 'polypeptide(L)'
;MNELYPQGPDAAPRTDVPTLGDILCGASRPGHVSGVATVGNILFKAVQPDLAVFGRKDYQQTLVVRRMVQDLKMPVEILVVPTVREADGLAMSSRNRYLDTTQRAQAPALYRSLTQAKEALNAGERDFQALEDRGRERLTENGFHPDYFVIRRASDLSAPSTDESSLAILAAARLGKARLIDNLLWSAAEAGSGQVGR
;
A
#
# COMPACT_ATOMS: atom_id res chain seq x y z
N MET A 1 20.91 -5.51 16.09
CA MET A 1 21.40 -4.58 15.04
C MET A 1 22.76 -4.99 14.49
N ASN A 2 23.72 -5.36 15.34
CA ASN A 2 25.08 -5.73 14.90
C ASN A 2 25.18 -6.95 13.98
N GLU A 3 24.21 -7.89 14.00
CA GLU A 3 24.23 -9.04 13.10
C GLU A 3 23.99 -8.67 11.62
N LEU A 4 23.00 -7.80 11.36
CA LEU A 4 22.67 -7.33 10.01
C LEU A 4 23.55 -6.17 9.56
N TYR A 5 23.99 -5.33 10.50
CA TYR A 5 24.79 -4.13 10.24
C TYR A 5 26.01 -4.07 11.16
N PRO A 6 27.07 -4.86 10.90
CA PRO A 6 28.24 -4.92 11.77
C PRO A 6 28.98 -3.59 11.89
N GLN A 7 28.97 -2.79 10.81
CA GLN A 7 29.59 -1.45 10.74
C GLN A 7 28.55 -0.32 10.91
N GLY A 8 27.34 -0.66 11.35
CA GLY A 8 26.21 0.27 11.43
C GLY A 8 25.48 0.48 10.10
N PRO A 9 24.22 0.97 10.15
CA PRO A 9 23.36 1.11 8.97
C PRO A 9 23.83 2.19 7.98
N ASP A 10 24.57 3.21 8.46
CA ASP A 10 25.05 4.31 7.61
C ASP A 10 26.24 3.92 6.74
N ALA A 11 27.02 2.91 7.15
CA ALA A 11 28.14 2.35 6.38
C ALA A 11 27.71 1.21 5.45
N ALA A 12 26.45 0.76 5.52
CA ALA A 12 25.96 -0.37 4.73
C ALA A 12 25.69 0.03 3.27
N PRO A 13 26.04 -0.81 2.27
CA PRO A 13 25.61 -0.61 0.90
C PRO A 13 24.09 -0.50 0.81
N ARG A 14 23.59 0.49 0.06
CA ARG A 14 22.16 0.72 -0.13
C ARG A 14 21.67 0.11 -1.43
N THR A 15 20.52 -0.54 -1.36
CA THR A 15 19.73 -0.94 -2.54
C THR A 15 18.63 0.08 -2.71
N ASP A 16 18.55 0.67 -3.91
CA ASP A 16 17.54 1.68 -4.22
C ASP A 16 16.61 1.21 -5.35
N VAL A 17 15.36 1.68 -5.30
CA VAL A 17 14.33 1.44 -6.32
C VAL A 17 13.74 2.81 -6.70
N PRO A 18 14.44 3.57 -7.56
CA PRO A 18 14.20 5.01 -7.70
C PRO A 18 12.75 5.38 -8.07
N THR A 19 12.11 4.59 -8.93
CA THR A 19 10.72 4.84 -9.38
C THR A 19 9.68 4.78 -8.26
N LEU A 20 10.01 4.14 -7.13
CA LEU A 20 9.12 3.98 -5.98
C LEU A 20 9.62 4.70 -4.72
N GLY A 21 10.84 5.26 -4.76
CA GLY A 21 11.53 5.84 -3.60
C GLY A 21 10.93 7.15 -3.12
N ASP A 22 10.51 8.01 -4.04
CA ASP A 22 10.13 9.40 -3.77
C ASP A 22 8.62 9.67 -3.86
N ILE A 23 7.81 8.62 -3.99
CA ILE A 23 6.34 8.73 -4.08
C ILE A 23 5.65 8.19 -2.83
N LEU A 24 4.43 8.66 -2.57
CA LEU A 24 3.54 8.15 -1.51
C LEU A 24 4.22 8.05 -0.13
N CYS A 25 4.32 6.85 0.46
CA CYS A 25 4.98 6.67 1.76
C CYS A 25 6.47 7.04 1.71
N GLY A 26 7.12 6.93 0.56
CA GLY A 26 8.50 7.34 0.33
C GLY A 26 8.68 8.85 0.42
N ALA A 27 7.77 9.61 -0.20
CA ALA A 27 7.75 11.08 -0.10
C ALA A 27 7.62 11.57 1.36
N SER A 28 6.78 10.91 2.16
CA SER A 28 6.61 11.25 3.58
C SER A 28 7.72 10.71 4.48
N ARG A 29 8.57 9.80 3.99
CA ARG A 29 9.59 9.10 4.79
C ARG A 29 10.88 8.89 3.97
N PRO A 30 11.69 9.95 3.79
CA PRO A 30 12.94 9.87 3.04
C PRO A 30 13.82 8.71 3.53
N GLY A 31 14.35 7.92 2.58
CA GLY A 31 15.19 6.75 2.88
C GLY A 31 14.45 5.50 3.39
N HIS A 32 13.14 5.56 3.64
CA HIS A 32 12.40 4.38 4.10
C HIS A 32 12.35 3.28 3.04
N VAL A 33 12.06 3.64 1.79
CA VAL A 33 11.92 2.69 0.68
C VAL A 33 13.24 1.99 0.36
N SER A 34 14.35 2.74 0.28
CA SER A 34 15.68 2.17 0.11
C SER A 34 16.11 1.33 1.31
N GLY A 35 15.70 1.70 2.53
CA GLY A 35 15.90 0.86 3.72
C GLY A 35 15.20 -0.51 3.62
N VAL A 36 13.95 -0.54 3.15
CA VAL A 36 13.20 -1.79 2.88
C VAL A 36 13.93 -2.64 1.86
N ALA A 37 14.30 -2.07 0.70
CA ALA A 37 14.99 -2.80 -0.35
C ALA A 37 16.34 -3.33 0.15
N THR A 38 17.09 -2.52 0.91
CA THR A 38 18.40 -2.92 1.46
C THR A 38 18.27 -4.10 2.42
N VAL A 39 17.38 -4.02 3.42
CA VAL A 39 17.11 -5.15 4.33
C VAL A 39 16.65 -6.38 3.55
N GLY A 40 15.71 -6.21 2.61
CA GLY A 40 15.19 -7.31 1.81
C GLY A 40 16.28 -8.03 1.01
N ASN A 41 17.17 -7.26 0.37
CA ASN A 41 18.31 -7.80 -0.37
C ASN A 41 19.27 -8.57 0.55
N ILE A 42 19.60 -8.03 1.73
CA ILE A 42 20.46 -8.73 2.70
C ILE A 42 19.82 -10.05 3.13
N LEU A 43 18.53 -10.04 3.45
CA LEU A 43 17.81 -11.24 3.87
C LEU A 43 17.69 -12.29 2.76
N PHE A 44 17.41 -11.89 1.52
CA PHE A 44 17.36 -12.85 0.40
C PHE A 44 18.72 -13.46 0.11
N LYS A 45 19.82 -12.71 0.26
CA LYS A 45 21.17 -13.27 0.12
C LYS A 45 21.55 -14.21 1.27
N ALA A 46 21.11 -13.91 2.48
CA ALA A 46 21.43 -14.70 3.66
C ALA A 46 20.60 -15.99 3.75
N VAL A 47 19.30 -15.91 3.44
CA VAL A 47 18.35 -17.02 3.58
C VAL A 47 18.24 -17.85 2.29
N GLN A 48 18.43 -17.23 1.12
CA GLN A 48 18.26 -17.85 -0.20
C GLN A 48 16.92 -18.59 -0.38
N PRO A 49 15.78 -17.93 -0.14
CA PRO A 49 14.49 -18.59 -0.24
C PRO A 49 14.09 -18.80 -1.70
N ASP A 50 13.42 -19.91 -2.01
CA ASP A 50 12.73 -20.08 -3.29
C ASP A 50 11.47 -19.21 -3.37
N LEU A 51 10.81 -18.97 -2.22
CA LEU A 51 9.54 -18.25 -2.11
C LEU A 51 9.57 -17.28 -0.93
N ALA A 52 9.13 -16.04 -1.15
CA ALA A 52 8.93 -15.05 -0.11
C ALA A 52 7.51 -14.47 -0.15
N VAL A 53 6.86 -14.41 1.01
CA VAL A 53 5.45 -14.03 1.14
C VAL A 53 5.33 -12.62 1.72
N PHE A 54 4.58 -11.75 1.03
CA PHE A 54 4.36 -10.37 1.44
C PHE A 54 2.86 -10.05 1.52
N GLY A 55 2.45 -9.32 2.57
CA GLY A 55 1.07 -8.88 2.72
C GLY A 55 0.74 -7.68 1.84
N ARG A 56 -0.38 -7.73 1.11
CA ARG A 56 -0.83 -6.68 0.18
C ARG A 56 -1.05 -5.32 0.85
N LYS A 57 -1.34 -5.28 2.15
CA LYS A 57 -1.59 -4.04 2.91
C LYS A 57 -0.48 -3.00 2.72
N ASP A 58 0.78 -3.43 2.78
CA ASP A 58 1.94 -2.59 2.51
C ASP A 58 2.28 -2.65 1.00
N TYR A 59 1.36 -2.14 0.17
CA TYR A 59 1.40 -2.34 -1.28
C TYR A 59 2.65 -1.77 -1.94
N GLN A 60 3.05 -0.53 -1.58
CA GLN A 60 4.29 0.07 -2.08
C GLN A 60 5.51 -0.76 -1.69
N GLN A 61 5.57 -1.28 -0.46
CA GLN A 61 6.66 -2.15 -0.01
C GLN A 61 6.74 -3.42 -0.86
N THR A 62 5.58 -4.02 -1.14
CA THR A 62 5.46 -5.22 -1.97
C THR A 62 5.97 -4.96 -3.39
N LEU A 63 5.62 -3.83 -3.99
CA LEU A 63 6.12 -3.45 -5.32
C LEU A 63 7.63 -3.19 -5.32
N VAL A 64 8.16 -2.54 -4.29
CA VAL A 64 9.61 -2.33 -4.12
C VAL A 64 10.35 -3.66 -4.12
N VAL A 65 9.88 -4.63 -3.32
CA VAL A 65 10.52 -5.97 -3.26
C VAL A 65 10.38 -6.72 -4.58
N ARG A 66 9.20 -6.71 -5.20
CA ARG A 66 8.99 -7.35 -6.52
C ARG A 66 9.94 -6.77 -7.56
N ARG A 67 10.03 -5.44 -7.63
CA ARG A 67 10.88 -4.76 -8.61
C ARG A 67 12.36 -5.07 -8.36
N MET A 68 12.80 -5.02 -7.11
CA MET A 68 14.16 -5.37 -6.72
C MET A 68 14.53 -6.80 -7.14
N VAL A 69 13.68 -7.78 -6.85
CA VAL A 69 13.88 -9.19 -7.24
C VAL A 69 13.98 -9.34 -8.76
N GLN A 70 13.07 -8.71 -9.49
CA GLN A 70 13.04 -8.75 -10.95
C GLN A 70 14.27 -8.10 -11.59
N ASP A 71 14.68 -6.91 -11.11
CA ASP A 71 15.77 -6.13 -11.68
C ASP A 71 17.13 -6.76 -11.37
N LEU A 72 17.29 -7.32 -10.16
CA LEU A 72 18.50 -8.01 -9.73
C LEU A 72 18.55 -9.50 -10.13
N LYS A 73 17.55 -9.97 -10.91
CA LYS A 73 17.45 -11.36 -11.40
C LYS A 73 17.57 -12.41 -10.29
N MET A 74 16.97 -12.12 -9.15
CA MET A 74 16.99 -13.04 -8.01
C MET A 74 16.06 -14.23 -8.30
N PRO A 75 16.49 -15.47 -8.04
CA PRO A 75 15.67 -16.67 -8.23
C PRO A 75 14.70 -16.85 -7.05
N VAL A 76 13.90 -15.83 -6.75
CA VAL A 76 12.95 -15.80 -5.63
C VAL A 76 11.56 -15.49 -6.17
N GLU A 77 10.58 -16.35 -5.89
CA GLU A 77 9.18 -16.08 -6.17
C GLU A 77 8.59 -15.15 -5.10
N ILE A 78 7.85 -14.12 -5.53
CA ILE A 78 7.17 -13.18 -4.62
C ILE A 78 5.66 -13.42 -4.62
N LEU A 79 5.19 -14.12 -3.58
CA LEU A 79 3.78 -14.38 -3.34
C LEU A 79 3.16 -13.24 -2.52
N VAL A 80 2.09 -12.64 -3.05
CA VAL A 80 1.40 -11.53 -2.40
C VAL A 80 0.05 -11.99 -1.87
N VAL A 81 -0.08 -12.02 -0.55
CA VAL A 81 -1.30 -12.48 0.11
C VAL A 81 -2.25 -11.32 0.41
N PRO A 82 -3.58 -11.53 0.33
CA PRO A 82 -4.57 -10.52 0.66
C PRO A 82 -4.38 -9.94 2.06
N THR A 83 -4.80 -8.67 2.23
CA THR A 83 -4.87 -8.04 3.55
C THR A 83 -5.86 -8.79 4.44
N VAL A 84 -5.41 -9.30 5.58
CA VAL A 84 -6.30 -9.84 6.61
C VAL A 84 -7.01 -8.68 7.30
N ARG A 85 -8.32 -8.82 7.49
CA ARG A 85 -9.19 -7.79 8.05
C ARG A 85 -9.92 -8.32 9.28
N GLU A 86 -10.21 -7.41 10.20
CA GLU A 86 -11.16 -7.63 11.28
C GLU A 86 -12.59 -7.69 10.70
N ALA A 87 -13.56 -8.15 11.50
CA ALA A 87 -14.94 -8.39 11.03
C ALA A 87 -15.63 -7.11 10.50
N ASP A 88 -15.19 -5.94 10.96
CA ASP A 88 -15.69 -4.63 10.53
C ASP A 88 -14.91 -4.04 9.33
N GLY A 89 -13.94 -4.78 8.79
CA GLY A 89 -13.17 -4.40 7.61
C GLY A 89 -11.85 -3.69 7.92
N LEU A 90 -11.56 -3.35 9.17
CA LEU A 90 -10.28 -2.75 9.54
C LEU A 90 -9.12 -3.69 9.18
N ALA A 91 -8.14 -3.19 8.41
CA ALA A 91 -6.94 -3.95 8.10
C ALA A 91 -6.16 -4.28 9.38
N MET A 92 -5.86 -5.56 9.60
CA MET A 92 -5.12 -5.98 10.79
C MET A 92 -3.73 -5.33 10.82
N SER A 93 -3.36 -4.79 11.96
CA SER A 93 -2.13 -4.03 12.15
C SER A 93 -1.69 -4.07 13.59
N SER A 94 -0.39 -4.24 13.83
CA SER A 94 0.18 -3.96 15.16
C SER A 94 -0.09 -2.52 15.62
N ARG A 95 -0.27 -1.58 14.67
CA ARG A 95 -0.61 -0.18 14.96
C ARG A 95 -2.03 0.01 15.49
N ASN A 96 -2.94 -0.95 15.33
CA ASN A 96 -4.31 -0.84 15.85
C ASN A 96 -4.31 -0.75 17.38
N ARG A 97 -3.26 -1.25 18.06
CA ARG A 97 -3.07 -1.13 19.50
C ARG A 97 -2.94 0.31 20.02
N TYR A 98 -2.68 1.28 19.15
CA TYR A 98 -2.55 2.69 19.51
C TYR A 98 -3.88 3.44 19.45
N LEU A 99 -4.95 2.78 19.00
CA LEU A 99 -6.29 3.33 18.95
C LEU A 99 -6.93 3.18 20.34
N ASP A 100 -7.52 4.26 20.85
CA ASP A 100 -8.48 4.15 21.95
C ASP A 100 -9.83 3.59 21.44
N THR A 101 -10.79 3.39 22.36
CA THR A 101 -12.10 2.82 22.03
C THR A 101 -12.84 3.61 20.94
N THR A 102 -12.80 4.95 21.01
CA THR A 102 -13.48 5.83 20.05
C THR A 102 -12.80 5.77 18.69
N GLN A 103 -11.48 5.88 18.67
CA GLN A 103 -10.66 5.79 17.46
C GLN A 103 -10.80 4.41 16.81
N ARG A 104 -10.87 3.33 17.59
CA ARG A 104 -11.07 1.98 17.06
C ARG A 104 -12.42 1.86 16.36
N ALA A 105 -13.49 2.45 16.91
CA ALA A 105 -14.80 2.46 16.25
C ALA A 105 -14.83 3.29 14.96
N GLN A 106 -14.01 4.33 14.86
CA GLN A 106 -13.85 5.16 13.66
C GLN A 106 -12.97 4.49 12.58
N ALA A 107 -11.98 3.70 12.99
CA ALA A 107 -10.93 3.14 12.12
C ALA A 107 -11.44 2.43 10.85
N PRO A 108 -12.55 1.68 10.85
CA PRO A 108 -13.10 1.06 9.64
C PRO A 108 -13.54 2.05 8.55
N ALA A 109 -13.69 3.35 8.86
CA ALA A 109 -13.99 4.37 7.86
C ALA A 109 -12.93 4.43 6.75
N LEU A 110 -11.66 4.11 7.05
CA LEU A 110 -10.60 4.04 6.05
C LEU A 110 -10.94 3.05 4.94
N TYR A 111 -11.34 1.84 5.32
CA TYR A 111 -11.71 0.79 4.37
C TYR A 111 -13.00 1.11 3.62
N ARG A 112 -13.98 1.74 4.30
CA ARG A 112 -15.22 2.19 3.66
C ARG A 112 -14.95 3.24 2.58
N SER A 113 -14.10 4.23 2.84
CA SER A 113 -13.73 5.25 1.84
C SER A 113 -13.07 4.63 0.61
N LEU A 114 -12.16 3.66 0.80
CA LEU A 114 -11.55 2.91 -0.30
C LEU A 114 -12.59 2.12 -1.11
N THR A 115 -13.51 1.45 -0.41
CA THR A 115 -14.56 0.64 -1.04
C THR A 115 -15.49 1.50 -1.90
N GLN A 116 -15.89 2.66 -1.39
CA GLN A 116 -16.75 3.58 -2.12
C GLN A 116 -16.06 4.17 -3.35
N ALA A 117 -14.76 4.46 -3.27
CA ALA A 117 -13.98 4.84 -4.46
C ALA A 117 -13.92 3.70 -5.48
N LYS A 118 -13.76 2.45 -5.02
CA LYS A 118 -13.81 1.26 -5.89
C LYS A 118 -15.17 1.09 -6.56
N GLU A 119 -16.26 1.31 -5.84
CA GLU A 119 -17.63 1.27 -6.36
C GLU A 119 -17.87 2.33 -7.44
N ALA A 120 -17.38 3.55 -7.23
CA ALA A 120 -17.47 4.61 -8.23
C ALA A 120 -16.65 4.30 -9.51
N LEU A 121 -15.47 3.69 -9.37
CA LEU A 121 -14.71 3.16 -10.51
C LEU A 121 -15.48 2.07 -11.25
N ASN A 122 -16.17 1.17 -10.54
CA ASN A 122 -17.05 0.16 -11.13
C ASN A 122 -18.22 0.80 -11.88
N ALA A 123 -18.75 1.92 -11.39
CA ALA A 123 -19.80 2.70 -12.04
C ALA A 123 -19.32 3.51 -13.26
N GLY A 124 -18.02 3.45 -13.58
CA GLY A 124 -17.44 4.09 -14.76
C GLY A 124 -16.87 5.48 -14.50
N GLU A 125 -16.83 5.96 -13.26
CA GLU A 125 -16.20 7.24 -12.95
C GLU A 125 -14.68 7.15 -13.19
N ARG A 126 -14.13 8.16 -13.88
CA ARG A 126 -12.69 8.24 -14.22
C ARG A 126 -12.07 9.58 -13.85
N ASP A 127 -12.83 10.47 -13.20
CA ASP A 127 -12.26 11.64 -12.56
C ASP A 127 -11.58 11.21 -11.26
N PHE A 128 -10.33 10.74 -11.40
CA PHE A 128 -9.56 10.22 -10.29
C PHE A 128 -9.29 11.29 -9.23
N GLN A 129 -9.08 12.55 -9.64
CA GLN A 129 -8.85 13.64 -8.71
C GLN A 129 -10.08 13.89 -7.83
N ALA A 130 -11.28 13.95 -8.44
CA ALA A 130 -12.52 14.09 -7.68
C ALA A 130 -12.78 12.91 -6.74
N LEU A 131 -12.48 11.68 -7.18
CA LEU A 131 -12.56 10.48 -6.33
C LEU A 131 -11.61 10.56 -5.13
N GLU A 132 -10.37 11.01 -5.36
CA GLU A 132 -9.37 11.20 -4.33
C GLU A 132 -9.79 12.26 -3.31
N ASP A 133 -10.31 13.40 -3.77
CA ASP A 133 -10.79 14.49 -2.93
C ASP A 133 -11.94 14.04 -2.03
N ARG A 134 -12.96 13.35 -2.59
CA ARG A 134 -14.04 12.77 -1.78
C ARG A 134 -13.53 11.74 -0.77
N GLY A 135 -12.51 10.95 -1.14
CA GLY A 135 -11.84 10.03 -0.22
C GLY A 135 -11.19 10.75 0.95
N ARG A 136 -10.44 11.84 0.70
CA ARG A 136 -9.81 12.67 1.73
C ARG A 136 -10.83 13.34 2.65
N GLU A 137 -11.91 13.88 2.08
CA GLU A 137 -12.99 14.53 2.83
C GLU A 137 -13.66 13.56 3.80
N ARG A 138 -14.08 12.38 3.31
CA ARG A 138 -14.70 11.34 4.16
C ARG A 138 -13.81 10.90 5.31
N LEU A 139 -12.50 10.76 5.06
CA LEU A 139 -11.56 10.45 6.14
C LEU A 139 -11.55 11.56 7.20
N THR A 140 -11.49 12.82 6.76
CA THR A 140 -11.49 13.99 7.64
C THR A 140 -12.76 14.07 8.49
N GLU A 141 -13.92 13.86 7.88
CA GLU A 141 -15.23 13.80 8.56
C GLU A 141 -15.30 12.69 9.63
N ASN A 142 -14.53 11.61 9.46
CA ASN A 142 -14.44 10.51 10.40
C ASN A 142 -13.29 10.66 11.41
N GLY A 143 -12.73 11.86 11.55
CA GLY A 143 -11.72 12.20 12.56
C GLY A 143 -10.27 11.83 12.17
N PHE A 144 -10.03 11.45 10.92
CA PHE A 144 -8.67 11.22 10.44
C PHE A 144 -7.98 12.50 9.99
N HIS A 145 -6.65 12.46 10.00
CA HIS A 145 -5.80 13.41 9.29
C HIS A 145 -5.12 12.67 8.12
N PRO A 146 -5.62 12.80 6.88
CA PRO A 146 -5.05 12.11 5.73
C PRO A 146 -3.64 12.59 5.42
N ASP A 147 -2.70 11.65 5.28
CA ASP A 147 -1.42 11.94 4.61
C ASP A 147 -1.63 11.92 3.09
N TYR A 148 -2.39 10.92 2.62
CA TYR A 148 -2.84 10.81 1.25
C TYR A 148 -4.06 9.89 1.11
N PHE A 149 -4.84 10.13 0.06
CA PHE A 149 -5.77 9.19 -0.54
C PHE A 149 -5.58 9.35 -2.05
N VAL A 150 -5.09 8.31 -2.73
CA VAL A 150 -4.64 8.39 -4.13
C VAL A 150 -5.09 7.18 -4.94
N ILE A 151 -5.27 7.39 -6.24
CA ILE A 151 -5.52 6.35 -7.23
C ILE A 151 -4.32 6.31 -8.17
N ARG A 152 -3.70 5.14 -8.29
CA ARG A 152 -2.47 4.94 -9.06
C ARG A 152 -2.57 3.72 -9.95
N ARG A 153 -1.70 3.64 -10.96
CA ARG A 153 -1.50 2.41 -11.73
C ARG A 153 -1.08 1.28 -10.79
N ALA A 154 -1.75 0.14 -10.87
CA ALA A 154 -1.48 -0.97 -9.95
C ALA A 154 -0.06 -1.55 -10.13
N SER A 155 0.52 -1.43 -11.31
CA SER A 155 1.80 -2.03 -11.68
C SER A 155 3.02 -1.30 -11.11
N ASP A 156 2.98 0.03 -11.07
CA ASP A 156 4.16 0.87 -10.78
C ASP A 156 3.87 2.10 -9.90
N LEU A 157 2.63 2.32 -9.51
CA LEU A 157 2.16 3.48 -8.73
C LEU A 157 2.35 4.84 -9.40
N SER A 158 2.57 4.88 -10.72
CA SER A 158 2.54 6.12 -11.49
C SER A 158 1.12 6.67 -11.62
N ALA A 159 1.00 7.91 -12.11
CA ALA A 159 -0.30 8.53 -12.36
C ALA A 159 -1.07 7.72 -13.43
N PRO A 160 -2.34 7.37 -13.20
CA PRO A 160 -3.13 6.60 -14.15
C PRO A 160 -3.67 7.48 -15.27
N SER A 161 -3.80 6.91 -16.46
CA SER A 161 -4.61 7.46 -17.54
C SER A 161 -6.07 6.98 -17.41
N THR A 162 -7.00 7.65 -18.10
CA THR A 162 -8.44 7.34 -17.98
C THR A 162 -8.82 5.97 -18.56
N ASP A 163 -7.99 5.42 -19.45
CA ASP A 163 -8.09 4.09 -20.04
C ASP A 163 -7.40 2.98 -19.22
N GLU A 164 -6.84 3.33 -18.05
CA GLU A 164 -6.18 2.35 -17.19
C GLU A 164 -7.14 1.23 -16.77
N SER A 165 -6.70 -0.01 -17.00
CA SER A 165 -7.52 -1.20 -16.72
C SER A 165 -7.20 -1.84 -15.37
N SER A 166 -6.14 -1.40 -14.69
CA SER A 166 -5.73 -1.89 -13.38
C SER A 166 -5.25 -0.77 -12.47
N LEU A 167 -6.00 -0.53 -11.39
CA LEU A 167 -5.76 0.57 -10.46
C LEU A 167 -5.52 0.05 -9.03
N ALA A 168 -4.70 0.79 -8.30
CA ALA A 168 -4.55 0.68 -6.86
C ALA A 168 -5.09 1.97 -6.23
N ILE A 169 -6.07 1.82 -5.34
CA ILE A 169 -6.60 2.89 -4.50
C ILE A 169 -5.87 2.76 -3.16
N LEU A 170 -5.09 3.76 -2.76
CA LEU A 170 -4.26 3.71 -1.56
C LEU A 170 -4.60 4.87 -0.63
N ALA A 171 -4.63 4.58 0.67
CA ALA A 171 -4.81 5.60 1.68
C ALA A 171 -3.83 5.42 2.83
N ALA A 172 -3.32 6.55 3.33
CA ALA A 172 -2.62 6.62 4.59
C ALA A 172 -3.15 7.82 5.37
N ALA A 173 -3.50 7.61 6.63
CA ALA A 173 -4.07 8.64 7.47
C ALA A 173 -3.77 8.40 8.95
N ARG A 174 -3.65 9.48 9.72
CA ARG A 174 -3.51 9.41 11.17
C ARG A 174 -4.87 9.46 11.85
N LEU A 175 -5.03 8.65 12.88
CA LEU A 175 -6.16 8.70 13.80
C LEU A 175 -5.58 8.68 15.22
N GLY A 176 -5.60 9.83 15.86
CA GLY A 176 -4.81 10.06 17.08
C GLY A 176 -3.32 9.80 16.85
N LYS A 177 -2.74 8.87 17.62
CA LYS A 177 -1.32 8.48 17.50
C LYS A 177 -1.07 7.41 16.43
N ALA A 178 -2.11 6.72 15.97
CA ALA A 178 -1.99 5.64 15.01
C ALA A 178 -1.90 6.20 13.58
N ARG A 179 -0.87 5.82 12.82
CA ARG A 179 -0.85 6.01 11.36
C ARG A 179 -1.32 4.73 10.70
N LEU A 180 -2.52 4.75 10.13
CA LEU A 180 -3.12 3.62 9.45
C LEU A 180 -2.86 3.72 7.95
N ILE A 181 -2.73 2.56 7.31
CA ILE A 181 -2.62 2.44 5.85
C ILE A 181 -3.54 1.31 5.39
N ASP A 182 -4.08 1.46 4.20
CA ASP A 182 -4.85 0.42 3.55
C ASP A 182 -4.90 0.67 2.04
N ASN A 183 -5.28 -0.36 1.28
CA ASN A 183 -5.45 -0.27 -0.15
C ASN A 183 -6.50 -1.26 -0.68
N LEU A 184 -7.02 -0.95 -1.87
CA LEU A 184 -7.83 -1.84 -2.68
C LEU A 184 -7.33 -1.83 -4.12
N LEU A 185 -7.35 -3.01 -4.75
CA LEU A 185 -7.11 -3.14 -6.18
C LEU A 185 -8.44 -3.12 -6.93
N TRP A 186 -8.42 -2.52 -8.11
CA TRP A 186 -9.53 -2.48 -9.05
C TRP A 186 -9.06 -2.93 -10.42
N SER A 187 -9.90 -3.68 -11.13
CA SER A 187 -9.66 -4.04 -12.53
C SER A 187 -10.92 -3.91 -13.36
N ALA A 188 -10.76 -3.46 -14.62
CA ALA A 188 -11.89 -3.30 -15.54
C ALA A 188 -12.59 -4.64 -15.86
N ALA A 189 -11.83 -5.74 -15.88
CA ALA A 189 -12.36 -7.08 -16.11
C ALA A 189 -13.33 -7.54 -14.99
N GLU A 190 -13.02 -7.23 -13.73
CA GLU A 190 -13.91 -7.53 -12.60
C GLU A 190 -15.16 -6.65 -12.61
N ALA A 191 -15.04 -5.37 -13.00
CA ALA A 191 -16.16 -4.43 -13.05
C ALA A 191 -17.28 -4.85 -14.01
N GLY A 192 -16.93 -5.43 -15.17
CA GLY A 192 -17.90 -5.89 -16.18
C GLY A 192 -18.70 -7.12 -15.78
N SER A 193 -18.20 -7.94 -14.85
CA SER A 193 -18.87 -9.17 -14.39
C SER A 193 -20.05 -8.90 -13.43
N GLY A 194 -20.15 -7.68 -12.88
CA GLY A 194 -21.17 -7.30 -11.90
C GLY A 194 -22.53 -6.85 -12.48
N GLN A 195 -22.69 -6.76 -13.80
CA GLN A 195 -23.92 -6.29 -14.46
C GLN A 195 -24.73 -7.38 -15.18
N VAL A 196 -24.29 -8.65 -15.18
CA VAL A 196 -25.06 -9.77 -15.73
C VAL A 196 -25.75 -10.51 -14.58
N GLY A 197 -26.80 -9.93 -14.03
CA GLY A 197 -27.55 -10.57 -12.95
C GLY A 197 -28.56 -9.67 -12.26
N ARG A 198 -29.59 -9.24 -13.01
CA ARG A 198 -30.99 -9.11 -12.56
C ARG A 198 -31.89 -8.87 -13.76
#